data_AF-A0A9W7LMZ9-F1
#
_entry.id   AF-A0A9W7LMZ9-F1
#
_cell.length_a   1.000
_cell.length_b   1.000
_cell.length_c   1.000
_cell.angle_alpha   90.00
_cell.angle_beta   90.00
_cell.angle_gamma   90.00
#
_symmetry.space_group_name_H-M   'P 1'
#
loop_
_entity.id
_entity.type
_entity.pdbx_description
1 polymer ?
#
loop_
_entity_poly.entity_id
_entity_poly.type
_entity_poly.pdbx_seq_one_letter_code
_entity_poly.pdbx_strand_id
1 'polypeptide(L)'
;MNFIEGLPVSKKFYSVLVIIDKYTKYGHFLTLSHPFTATDVALVYFDQIFKLHGSPKVIISDMDKIFTSLFWKELMTRLGTISHLSSTYHPETDVQTECLNQCLELYLRSLCFLKPHIWATWLPQAEWWYNSNFHTALGLTPFEALYGYKPNQLNWSEDSNV
;
A
#
# COMPACT_ATOMS: atom_id res chain seq x y z
N MET A 1 -7.38 1.15 1.34
CA MET A 1 -6.46 2.22 0.90
C MET A 1 -6.35 3.22 2.02
N ASN A 2 -5.14 3.63 2.36
CA ASN A 2 -4.88 4.56 3.45
C ASN A 2 -3.70 5.45 3.08
N PHE A 3 -3.68 6.71 3.54
CA PHE A 3 -2.53 7.58 3.41
C PHE A 3 -1.72 7.59 4.71
N ILE A 4 -0.40 7.42 4.58
CA ILE A 4 0.55 7.75 5.63
C ILE A 4 1.07 9.14 5.33
N GLU A 5 0.54 10.14 6.04
CA GLU A 5 0.95 11.53 5.91
C GLU A 5 1.84 11.99 7.07
N GLY A 6 2.40 13.20 6.94
CA GLY A 6 3.28 13.82 7.94
C GLY A 6 4.68 13.21 8.00
N LEU A 7 5.13 12.57 6.91
CA LEU A 7 6.47 12.00 6.82
C LEU A 7 7.51 13.10 6.54
N PRO A 8 8.77 12.92 6.99
CA PRO A 8 9.85 13.82 6.60
C PRO A 8 10.04 13.83 5.09
N VAL A 9 10.45 14.97 4.53
CA VAL A 9 10.63 15.11 3.08
C VAL A 9 11.82 14.26 2.61
N SER A 10 11.55 13.28 1.75
CA SER A 10 12.57 12.51 1.03
C SER A 10 12.43 12.75 -0.47
N LYS A 11 13.50 13.27 -1.09
CA LYS A 11 13.49 13.83 -2.45
C LYS A 11 12.44 14.94 -2.61
N LYS A 12 11.20 14.56 -2.91
CA LYS A 12 10.03 15.44 -3.08
C LYS A 12 8.75 14.83 -2.49
N PHE A 13 8.88 13.71 -1.78
CA PHE A 13 7.78 12.93 -1.26
C PHE A 13 7.69 13.10 0.27
N TYR A 14 6.48 13.09 0.79
CA TYR A 14 6.12 13.39 2.18
C TYR A 14 4.93 12.52 2.65
N SER A 15 4.43 11.67 1.76
CA SER A 15 3.32 10.77 2.01
C SER A 15 3.47 9.47 1.23
N VAL A 16 2.85 8.42 1.76
CA VAL A 16 2.75 7.12 1.13
C VAL A 16 1.29 6.71 1.05
N LEU A 17 0.80 6.41 -0.14
CA LEU A 17 -0.47 5.72 -0.33
C LEU A 17 -0.23 4.21 -0.19
N VAL A 18 -0.91 3.60 0.77
CA VAL A 18 -0.85 2.15 1.02
C VAL A 18 -2.11 1.50 0.48
N ILE A 19 -1.92 0.50 -0.38
CA ILE A 19 -3.01 -0.29 -0.97
C ILE A 19 -2.70 -1.76 -0.72
N ILE A 20 -3.59 -2.43 0.04
CA ILE A 20 -3.47 -3.85 0.35
C ILE A 20 -4.64 -4.58 -0.31
N ASP A 21 -4.34 -5.63 -1.07
CA ASP A 21 -5.37 -6.56 -1.54
C ASP A 21 -5.93 -7.38 -0.37
N LYS A 22 -7.26 -7.44 -0.24
CA LYS A 22 -7.89 -8.05 0.94
C LYS A 22 -7.69 -9.56 0.99
N TYR A 23 -7.58 -10.22 -0.17
CA TYR A 23 -7.50 -11.67 -0.28
C TYR A 23 -6.06 -12.17 -0.10
N THR A 24 -5.16 -11.72 -0.97
CA THR A 24 -3.74 -12.13 -1.00
C THR A 24 -2.88 -11.41 0.03
N LYS A 25 -3.41 -10.35 0.67
CA LYS A 25 -2.65 -9.39 1.49
C LYS A 25 -1.47 -8.76 0.74
N TYR A 26 -1.45 -8.82 -0.58
CA TYR A 26 -0.40 -8.19 -1.37
C TYR A 26 -0.48 -6.68 -1.23
N GLY A 27 0.63 -6.06 -0.84
CA GLY A 27 0.71 -4.64 -0.55
C GLY A 27 1.44 -3.84 -1.63
N HIS A 28 0.97 -2.63 -1.86
CA HIS A 28 1.59 -1.63 -2.70
C HIS A 28 1.79 -0.32 -1.95
N PHE A 29 3.00 0.23 -2.00
CA PHE A 29 3.40 1.44 -1.28
C PHE A 29 3.83 2.51 -2.29
N LEU A 30 2.99 3.52 -2.47
CA LEU A 30 3.15 4.51 -3.53
C LEU A 30 3.51 5.86 -2.94
N THR A 31 4.64 6.44 -3.35
CA THR A 31 5.07 7.77 -2.90
C THR A 31 4.28 8.89 -3.59
N LEU A 32 3.86 9.91 -2.83
CA LEU A 32 3.17 11.09 -3.35
C LEU A 32 3.83 12.41 -2.90
N SER A 33 3.71 13.46 -3.73
CA SER A 33 4.33 14.81 -3.57
C SER A 33 3.27 15.89 -3.29
N HIS A 34 3.50 16.81 -2.33
CA HIS A 34 2.46 17.72 -1.80
C HIS A 34 2.57 19.02 -2.57
N PRO A 35 1.43 19.67 -2.86
CA PRO A 35 0.07 19.14 -2.76
C PRO A 35 -0.21 18.09 -3.86
N PHE A 36 -0.94 17.03 -3.52
CA PHE A 36 -1.58 16.16 -4.52
C PHE A 36 -3.10 16.34 -4.49
N THR A 37 -3.71 16.09 -5.65
CA THR A 37 -5.15 16.11 -5.89
C THR A 37 -5.69 14.70 -6.08
N ALA A 38 -7.01 14.56 -6.14
CA ALA A 38 -7.63 13.26 -6.43
C ALA A 38 -7.26 12.76 -7.84
N THR A 39 -6.98 13.67 -8.78
CA THR A 39 -6.50 13.34 -10.12
C THR A 39 -5.08 12.78 -10.09
N ASP A 40 -4.18 13.37 -9.30
CA ASP A 40 -2.81 12.85 -9.14
C ASP A 40 -2.82 11.44 -8.55
N VAL A 41 -3.65 11.22 -7.53
CA VAL A 41 -3.84 9.90 -6.91
C VAL A 41 -4.42 8.90 -7.92
N ALA A 42 -5.37 9.32 -8.76
CA ALA A 42 -5.92 8.47 -9.80
C ALA A 42 -4.85 8.09 -10.84
N LEU A 43 -4.04 9.03 -11.30
CA LEU A 43 -2.95 8.75 -12.25
C LEU A 43 -1.98 7.72 -11.69
N VAL A 44 -1.54 7.90 -10.43
CA VAL A 44 -0.66 6.94 -9.75
C VAL A 44 -1.34 5.58 -9.57
N TYR A 45 -2.62 5.55 -9.22
CA TYR A 45 -3.39 4.32 -9.08
C TYR A 45 -3.47 3.55 -10.41
N PHE A 46 -3.76 4.23 -11.53
CA PHE A 46 -3.82 3.56 -12.84
C PHE A 46 -2.45 3.07 -13.30
N ASP A 47 -1.44 3.91 -13.15
CA ASP A 47 -0.08 3.62 -13.60
C ASP A 47 0.55 2.50 -12.77
N GLN A 48 0.19 2.31 -11.51
CA GLN A 48 0.90 1.36 -10.64
C GLN A 48 0.05 0.17 -10.20
N ILE A 49 -1.27 0.33 -10.05
CA ILE A 49 -2.16 -0.69 -9.47
C ILE A 49 -3.08 -1.28 -10.54
N PHE A 50 -3.80 -0.43 -11.27
CA PHE A 50 -4.76 -0.91 -12.27
C PHE A 50 -4.08 -1.75 -13.36
N LYS A 51 -2.86 -1.38 -13.78
CA LYS A 51 -2.09 -2.17 -14.74
C LYS A 51 -1.78 -3.59 -14.27
N LEU A 52 -1.73 -3.82 -12.96
CA LEU A 52 -1.38 -5.11 -12.37
C LEU A 52 -2.64 -5.96 -12.09
N HIS A 53 -3.69 -5.33 -11.58
CA HIS A 53 -4.85 -6.03 -11.00
C HIS A 53 -6.18 -5.75 -11.70
N GLY A 54 -6.22 -4.77 -12.60
CA GLY A 54 -7.44 -4.27 -13.22
C GLY A 54 -8.35 -3.53 -12.24
N SER A 55 -9.65 -3.54 -12.52
CA SER A 55 -10.66 -2.90 -11.68
C SER A 55 -11.05 -3.81 -10.51
N PRO A 56 -10.89 -3.37 -9.25
CA PRO A 56 -11.36 -4.14 -8.11
C PRO A 56 -12.89 -4.06 -8.03
N LYS A 57 -13.52 -5.11 -7.47
CA LYS A 57 -14.96 -5.12 -7.20
C LYS A 57 -15.33 -4.12 -6.11
N VAL A 58 -14.50 -4.03 -5.08
CA VAL A 58 -14.72 -3.20 -3.90
C VAL A 58 -13.43 -2.53 -3.49
N ILE A 59 -13.48 -1.23 -3.18
CA ILE A 59 -12.40 -0.50 -2.51
C ILE A 59 -12.91 -0.07 -1.13
N ILE A 60 -12.12 -0.36 -0.11
CA ILE A 60 -12.32 0.14 1.24
C ILE A 60 -11.23 1.19 1.50
N SER A 61 -11.61 2.42 1.82
CA SER A 61 -10.68 3.51 2.13
C SER A 61 -11.07 4.23 3.41
N ASP A 62 -10.14 4.97 4.00
CA ASP A 62 -10.45 5.89 5.09
C ASP A 62 -11.31 7.08 4.62
N MET A 63 -11.68 7.95 5.56
CA MET A 63 -12.50 9.14 5.33
C MET A 63 -11.71 10.31 4.71
N ASP A 64 -10.55 10.07 4.11
CA ASP A 64 -9.73 11.13 3.52
C ASP A 64 -10.49 11.89 2.42
N LYS A 65 -10.20 13.20 2.31
CA LYS A 65 -10.84 14.11 1.35
C LYS A 65 -10.70 13.65 -0.10
N ILE A 66 -9.62 12.94 -0.44
CA ILE A 66 -9.41 12.39 -1.79
C ILE A 66 -10.45 11.32 -2.08
N PHE A 67 -10.60 10.34 -1.20
CA PHE A 67 -11.51 9.20 -1.44
C PHE A 67 -12.98 9.58 -1.27
N THR A 68 -13.26 10.63 -0.50
CA THR A 68 -14.61 11.18 -0.34
C THR A 68 -15.00 12.18 -1.43
N SER A 69 -14.04 12.62 -2.27
CA SER A 69 -14.27 13.58 -3.36
C SER A 69 -15.24 13.05 -4.42
N LEU A 70 -15.96 13.98 -5.06
CA LEU A 70 -16.87 13.64 -6.16
C LEU A 70 -16.13 12.98 -7.33
N PHE A 71 -14.95 13.49 -7.67
CA PHE A 71 -14.11 12.94 -8.74
C PHE A 71 -13.77 11.46 -8.49
N TRP A 72 -13.29 11.12 -7.29
CA TRP A 72 -12.90 9.75 -6.97
C TRP A 72 -14.09 8.80 -6.97
N LYS A 73 -15.23 9.22 -6.39
CA LYS A 73 -16.47 8.43 -6.39
C LYS A 73 -16.97 8.15 -7.80
N GLU A 74 -16.99 9.17 -8.66
CA GLU A 74 -17.46 9.04 -10.04
C GLU A 74 -16.52 8.15 -10.86
N LEU A 75 -15.21 8.30 -10.67
CA LEU A 75 -14.20 7.47 -11.31
C LEU A 75 -14.39 5.99 -10.97
N MET A 76 -14.50 5.66 -9.69
CA MET A 76 -14.70 4.27 -9.25
C MET A 76 -16.03 3.70 -9.72
N THR A 77 -17.09 4.50 -9.70
CA THR A 77 -18.42 4.10 -10.22
C THR A 77 -18.34 3.75 -11.72
N ARG A 78 -17.63 4.56 -12.52
CA ARG A 78 -17.42 4.29 -13.95
C ARG A 78 -16.57 3.06 -14.22
N LEU A 79 -15.68 2.70 -13.30
CA LEU A 79 -14.90 1.46 -13.35
C LEU A 79 -15.67 0.23 -12.86
N GLY A 80 -16.93 0.39 -12.43
CA GLY A 80 -17.74 -0.68 -11.86
C GLY A 80 -17.33 -1.08 -10.45
N THR A 81 -16.55 -0.24 -9.75
CA THR A 81 -16.03 -0.49 -8.41
C THR A 81 -16.96 0.11 -7.36
N ILE A 82 -17.31 -0.67 -6.34
CA ILE A 82 -18.05 -0.20 -5.16
C ILE A 82 -17.06 0.42 -4.18
N SER A 83 -17.27 1.68 -3.81
CA SER A 83 -16.43 2.38 -2.82
C SER A 83 -17.10 2.36 -1.45
N HIS A 84 -16.44 1.75 -0.47
CA HIS A 84 -16.81 1.79 0.94
C HIS A 84 -15.80 2.65 1.71
N LEU A 85 -16.32 3.45 2.64
CA LEU A 85 -15.50 4.19 3.58
C LEU A 85 -15.46 3.39 4.89
N SER A 86 -14.26 3.10 5.39
CA SER A 86 -14.10 2.52 6.72
C SER A 86 -14.56 3.55 7.74
N SER A 87 -15.62 3.22 8.49
CA SER A 87 -15.93 3.97 9.70
C SER A 87 -14.90 3.60 10.76
N THR A 88 -14.48 4.55 11.57
CA THR A 88 -13.59 4.33 12.72
C THR A 88 -14.19 3.43 13.82
N TYR A 89 -15.35 2.79 13.58
CA TYR A 89 -16.23 2.30 14.65
C TYR A 89 -17.10 1.05 14.36
N HIS A 90 -16.78 0.17 13.39
CA HIS A 90 -17.47 -1.13 13.27
C HIS A 90 -16.53 -2.33 12.99
N PRO A 91 -16.05 -3.00 14.06
CA PRO A 91 -15.01 -4.04 13.99
C PRO A 91 -15.57 -5.47 13.86
N GLU A 92 -16.53 -5.73 12.98
CA GLU A 92 -17.13 -7.09 12.93
C GLU A 92 -16.63 -7.97 11.76
N THR A 93 -15.85 -7.44 10.81
CA THR A 93 -15.35 -8.29 9.70
C THR A 93 -13.97 -7.95 9.14
N ASP A 94 -13.32 -6.88 9.60
CA ASP A 94 -12.00 -6.46 9.06
C ASP A 94 -10.92 -6.17 10.10
N VAL A 95 -11.12 -6.57 11.36
CA VAL A 95 -10.20 -6.28 12.47
C VAL A 95 -8.76 -6.75 12.20
N GLN A 96 -8.59 -7.91 11.55
CA GLN A 96 -7.25 -8.39 11.20
C GLN A 96 -6.58 -7.54 10.13
N THR A 97 -7.29 -7.16 9.06
CA THR A 97 -6.72 -6.29 8.02
C THR A 97 -6.48 -4.89 8.58
N GLU A 98 -7.35 -4.39 9.45
CA GLU A 98 -7.22 -3.10 10.12
C GLU A 98 -6.01 -3.08 11.06
N CYS A 99 -5.82 -4.12 11.87
CA CYS A 99 -4.65 -4.28 12.73
C CYS A 99 -3.35 -4.39 11.91
N LEU A 100 -3.36 -5.18 10.83
CA LEU A 100 -2.22 -5.27 9.91
C LEU A 100 -1.90 -3.92 9.26
N ASN A 101 -2.92 -3.17 8.81
CA ASN A 101 -2.74 -1.84 8.22
C ASN A 101 -2.15 -0.86 9.23
N GLN A 102 -2.62 -0.87 10.49
CA GLN A 102 -2.07 -0.03 11.56
C GLN A 102 -0.62 -0.40 11.91
N CYS A 103 -0.31 -1.69 12.04
CA CYS A 103 1.06 -2.15 12.28
C CYS A 103 1.99 -1.76 11.13
N LEU A 104 1.52 -1.91 9.88
CA LEU A 104 2.26 -1.54 8.69
C LEU A 104 2.48 -0.02 8.61
N GLU A 105 1.47 0.77 8.94
CA GLU A 105 1.58 2.22 9.01
C GLU A 105 2.65 2.65 10.03
N LEU A 106 2.63 2.07 11.24
CA LEU A 106 3.63 2.37 12.27
C LEU A 106 5.04 1.96 11.83
N TYR A 107 5.17 0.80 11.19
CA TYR A 107 6.44 0.31 10.65
C TYR A 107 6.98 1.24 9.55
N LEU A 108 6.16 1.58 8.56
CA LEU A 108 6.56 2.48 7.47
C LEU A 108 6.90 3.87 8.01
N ARG A 109 6.11 4.41 8.94
CA ARG A 109 6.39 5.69 9.57
C ARG A 109 7.74 5.65 10.30
N SER A 110 7.98 4.65 11.14
CA SER A 110 9.27 4.53 11.85
C SER A 110 10.46 4.38 10.90
N LEU A 111 10.34 3.60 9.82
CA LEU A 111 11.36 3.49 8.77
C LEU A 111 11.65 4.84 8.11
N CYS A 112 10.60 5.62 7.81
CA CYS A 112 10.75 6.95 7.23
C CYS A 112 11.46 7.93 8.17
N PHE A 113 11.19 7.87 9.47
CA PHE A 113 11.85 8.71 10.48
C PHE A 113 13.28 8.28 10.81
N LEU A 114 13.63 7.00 10.63
CA LEU A 114 15.00 6.51 10.81
C LEU A 114 15.96 7.09 9.76
N LYS A 115 15.50 7.19 8.51
CA LYS A 115 16.29 7.75 7.39
C LYS A 115 15.49 8.78 6.58
N PRO A 116 15.25 9.98 7.14
CA PRO A 116 14.29 10.96 6.63
C PRO A 116 14.55 11.42 5.20
N HIS A 117 15.81 11.51 4.79
CA HIS A 117 16.15 12.03 3.46
C HIS A 117 16.08 10.98 2.34
N ILE A 118 16.11 9.69 2.66
CA ILE A 118 16.25 8.62 1.65
C ILE A 118 15.13 7.56 1.68
N TRP A 119 14.18 7.64 2.61
CA TRP A 119 13.13 6.61 2.74
C TRP A 119 12.38 6.34 1.44
N ALA A 120 12.16 7.37 0.59
CA ALA A 120 11.48 7.18 -0.69
C ALA A 120 12.25 6.26 -1.66
N THR A 121 13.57 6.13 -1.51
CA THR A 121 14.39 5.18 -2.29
C THR A 121 14.29 3.75 -1.80
N TRP A 122 13.86 3.55 -0.55
CA TRP A 122 13.80 2.26 0.10
C TRP A 122 12.39 1.66 0.08
N LEU A 123 11.40 2.45 -0.30
CA LEU A 123 10.02 2.03 -0.33
C LEU A 123 9.76 0.81 -1.23
N PRO A 124 10.36 0.70 -2.44
CA PRO A 124 10.23 -0.51 -3.25
C PRO A 124 10.79 -1.77 -2.56
N GLN A 125 11.88 -1.65 -1.82
CA GLN A 125 12.47 -2.75 -1.05
C GLN A 125 11.60 -3.10 0.15
N ALA A 126 10.97 -2.12 0.79
CA ALA A 126 10.01 -2.35 1.87
C ALA A 126 8.74 -3.06 1.36
N GLU A 127 8.25 -2.70 0.18
CA GLU A 127 7.14 -3.38 -0.49
C GLU A 127 7.50 -4.83 -0.83
N TRP A 128 8.67 -5.04 -1.44
CA TRP A 128 9.17 -6.38 -1.74
C TRP A 128 9.28 -7.23 -0.47
N TRP A 129 9.93 -6.69 0.57
CA TRP A 129 10.08 -7.37 1.85
C TRP A 129 8.72 -7.72 2.46
N TYR A 130 7.75 -6.79 2.48
CA TYR A 130 6.41 -7.07 2.99
C TYR A 130 5.72 -8.22 2.24
N ASN A 131 5.83 -8.23 0.92
CA ASN A 131 5.19 -9.22 0.06
C ASN A 131 5.91 -10.58 0.05
N SER A 132 7.21 -10.62 0.31
CA SER A 132 8.00 -11.85 0.34
C SER A 132 8.13 -12.48 1.73
N ASN A 133 7.64 -11.82 2.79
CA ASN A 133 7.66 -12.37 4.13
C ASN A 133 6.43 -13.22 4.43
N PHE A 134 6.58 -14.14 5.37
CA PHE A 134 5.52 -15.04 5.77
C PHE A 134 4.43 -14.30 6.55
N HIS A 135 3.17 -14.46 6.15
CA HIS A 135 2.02 -13.92 6.87
C HIS A 135 1.26 -15.06 7.54
N THR A 136 1.19 -15.03 8.88
CA THR A 136 0.51 -16.07 9.66
C THR A 136 -0.97 -16.21 9.33
N ALA A 137 -1.64 -15.12 8.97
CA ALA A 137 -3.04 -15.12 8.57
C ALA A 137 -3.29 -15.84 7.22
N LEU A 138 -2.29 -15.89 6.34
CA LEU A 138 -2.37 -16.57 5.05
C LEU A 138 -1.79 -18.00 5.10
N GLY A 139 -0.84 -18.25 6.01
CA GLY A 139 -0.06 -19.50 6.02
C GLY A 139 0.98 -19.57 4.88
N LEU A 140 1.22 -18.46 4.18
CA LEU A 140 2.16 -18.31 3.07
C LEU A 140 2.49 -16.82 2.87
N THR A 141 3.38 -16.50 1.93
CA THR A 141 3.74 -15.11 1.62
C THR A 141 2.68 -14.45 0.73
N PRO A 142 2.40 -13.14 0.85
CA PRO A 142 1.49 -12.45 -0.08
C PRO A 142 1.88 -12.62 -1.55
N PHE A 143 3.18 -12.68 -1.84
CA PHE A 143 3.71 -12.98 -3.17
C PHE A 143 3.27 -14.36 -3.67
N GLU A 144 3.43 -15.40 -2.85
CA GLU A 144 2.96 -16.75 -3.18
C GLU A 144 1.44 -16.78 -3.38
N ALA A 145 0.69 -16.03 -2.57
CA ALA A 145 -0.76 -15.95 -2.67
C ALA A 145 -1.21 -15.38 -4.02
N LEU A 146 -0.50 -14.35 -4.50
CA LEU A 146 -0.83 -13.65 -5.75
C LEU A 146 -0.32 -14.40 -6.99
N TYR A 147 0.93 -14.87 -6.96
CA TYR A 147 1.60 -15.41 -8.15
C TYR A 147 1.60 -16.95 -8.23
N GLY A 148 1.31 -17.65 -7.13
CA GLY A 148 1.27 -19.12 -7.08
C GLY A 148 2.63 -19.81 -6.99
N TYR A 149 3.72 -19.06 -6.83
CA TYR A 149 5.07 -19.59 -6.65
C TYR A 149 5.87 -18.79 -5.61
N LYS A 150 6.95 -19.39 -5.08
CA LYS A 150 7.76 -18.77 -4.04
C LYS A 150 8.53 -17.56 -4.57
N PRO A 151 8.63 -16.45 -3.80
CA PRO A 151 9.52 -15.36 -4.18
C PRO A 151 10.95 -15.89 -4.23
N ASN A 152 11.70 -15.53 -5.27
CA ASN A 152 13.13 -15.77 -5.30
C ASN A 152 13.75 -14.95 -4.17
N GLN A 153 14.26 -15.63 -3.14
CA GLN A 153 15.00 -14.94 -2.10
C GLN A 153 16.21 -14.28 -2.75
N LEU A 154 16.36 -12.98 -2.52
CA LEU A 154 17.58 -12.27 -2.88
C LEU A 154 18.67 -12.83 -1.99
N ASN A 155 19.30 -13.93 -2.43
CA ASN A 155 20.51 -14.44 -1.81
C ASN A 155 21.55 -13.34 -2.02
N TRP A 156 21.73 -12.48 -1.03
CA TRP A 156 23.00 -11.79 -0.87
C TRP A 156 23.99 -12.91 -0.57
N SER A 157 24.62 -13.47 -1.61
CA SER A 157 25.80 -14.29 -1.37
C SER A 157 26.79 -13.37 -0.68
N GLU A 158 27.16 -13.73 0.54
CA GLU A 158 28.36 -13.20 1.20
C GLU A 158 29.59 -13.70 0.43
N ASP A 159 29.71 -13.36 -0.84
CA ASP A 159 30.93 -13.54 -1.61
C ASP A 159 31.86 -12.37 -1.31
N SER A 160 32.33 -12.33 -0.07
CA SER A 160 33.53 -11.57 0.30
C SER A 160 34.39 -12.41 1.22
N ASN A 161 35.04 -13.40 0.62
CA ASN A 161 36.33 -13.93 1.07
C ASN A 161 37.25 -14.01 -0.15
N VAL A 162 37.80 -12.84 -0.52
CA VAL A 162 39.12 -12.71 -1.17
C VAL A 162 40.06 -12.15 -0.11
#